data_AF-A0A830E6P8-F1
#
_entry.id   AF-A0A830E6P8-F1
#
_cell.length_a   1.000
_cell.length_b   1.000
_cell.length_c   1.000
_cell.angle_alpha   90.00
_cell.angle_beta   90.00
_cell.angle_gamma   90.00
#
_symmetry.space_group_name_H-M   'P 1'
#
loop_
_entity.id
_entity.type
_entity.pdbx_description
1 polymer ?
#
loop_
_entity_poly.entity_id
_entity_poly.type
_entity_poly.pdbx_seq_one_letter_code
_entity_poly.pdbx_strand_id
1 'polypeptide(L)'
;MESWVKSLIEIMKGSLNSNGLPIPMDKAYCSEWAKDLNIPRGGSTIIYTSCLYQMAPMINELVPWIEKIKGSSLSAFAGTLSRAGLGGILSRFAGFMVKPNKADIDRANGIVRNIARALQKAGISFGFLYEDEPYSGALLHEIGAEDAFMDYFENTVLKTLRKYEVKRVITIDPHTHNVLVNVAPNYFKLNFEVVNYLDLIKGIKVRSRIGNDVVIHDSCLYARYLNKYDIYRSILDNAGIKHLEDPMITGRETSTCCGGPLESLSPELSKKIAKIRIENLARLSKTVVTVCPICLANLGRNAEGAAQILDINEIIEPE
;
A
#
# COMPACT_ATOMS: atom_id res chain seq x y z
N MET A 1 -10.42 3.73 -24.08
CA MET A 1 -9.48 3.04 -23.17
C MET A 1 -8.38 2.42 -24.01
N GLU A 2 -7.13 2.85 -23.84
CA GLU A 2 -5.97 2.30 -24.56
C GLU A 2 -5.93 0.76 -24.42
N SER A 3 -5.43 0.06 -25.44
CA SER A 3 -5.37 -1.41 -25.47
C SER A 3 -4.67 -2.00 -24.25
N TRP A 4 -3.62 -1.33 -23.76
CA TRP A 4 -2.87 -1.72 -22.56
C TRP A 4 -3.71 -1.72 -21.28
N VAL A 5 -4.50 -0.67 -21.04
CA VAL A 5 -5.30 -0.53 -19.82
C VAL A 5 -6.32 -1.66 -19.70
N LYS A 6 -6.99 -2.03 -20.81
CA LYS A 6 -7.90 -3.17 -20.83
C LYS A 6 -7.18 -4.49 -20.51
N SER A 7 -5.99 -4.71 -21.09
CA SER A 7 -5.19 -5.90 -20.80
C SER A 7 -4.74 -5.96 -19.33
N LEU A 8 -4.34 -4.83 -18.76
CA LEU A 8 -3.96 -4.72 -17.35
C LEU A 8 -5.13 -5.10 -16.43
N ILE A 9 -6.32 -4.57 -16.69
CA ILE A 9 -7.53 -4.88 -15.91
C ILE A 9 -7.83 -6.38 -15.96
N GLU A 10 -7.76 -7.01 -17.13
CA GLU A 10 -8.00 -8.46 -17.26
C GLU A 10 -6.92 -9.30 -16.55
N ILE A 11 -5.66 -8.87 -16.57
CA ILE A 11 -4.59 -9.52 -15.80
C ILE A 11 -4.87 -9.43 -14.29
N MET A 12 -5.25 -8.25 -13.79
CA MET A 12 -5.55 -8.04 -12.38
C MET A 12 -6.77 -8.88 -11.95
N LYS A 13 -7.84 -8.91 -12.74
CA LYS A 13 -9.02 -9.75 -12.50
C LYS A 13 -8.65 -11.24 -12.46
N GLY A 14 -7.86 -11.70 -13.43
CA GLY A 14 -7.38 -13.08 -13.46
C GLY A 14 -6.54 -13.43 -12.23
N SER A 15 -5.66 -12.53 -11.80
CA SER A 15 -4.88 -12.70 -10.57
C SER A 15 -5.80 -12.78 -9.35
N LEU A 16 -6.68 -11.79 -9.15
CA LEU A 16 -7.61 -11.74 -8.01
C LEU A 16 -8.48 -12.98 -7.91
N ASN A 17 -8.99 -13.49 -9.03
CA ASN A 17 -9.80 -14.71 -9.05
C ASN A 17 -9.00 -15.98 -8.70
N SER A 18 -7.69 -15.99 -8.98
CA SER A 18 -6.84 -17.17 -8.77
C SER A 18 -6.16 -17.19 -7.40
N ASN A 19 -5.67 -16.04 -6.92
CA ASN A 19 -4.88 -15.93 -5.70
C ASN A 19 -5.33 -14.80 -4.77
N GLY A 20 -6.48 -14.16 -5.00
CA GLY A 20 -7.02 -13.10 -4.14
C GLY A 20 -6.21 -11.81 -4.08
N LEU A 21 -5.16 -11.67 -4.91
CA LEU A 21 -4.28 -10.51 -4.97
C LEU A 21 -4.26 -9.92 -6.39
N PRO A 22 -4.08 -8.60 -6.55
CA PRO A 22 -4.07 -7.93 -7.85
C PRO A 22 -2.84 -8.26 -8.70
N ILE A 23 -1.82 -8.86 -8.09
CA ILE A 23 -0.59 -9.32 -8.73
C ILE A 23 -0.28 -10.77 -8.33
N PRO A 24 0.38 -11.55 -9.21
CA PRO A 24 0.74 -12.92 -8.90
C PRO A 24 1.85 -12.95 -7.85
N MET A 25 1.51 -13.41 -6.64
CA MET A 25 2.40 -13.56 -5.49
C MET A 25 1.88 -14.67 -4.59
N ASP A 26 2.78 -15.32 -3.84
CA ASP A 26 2.42 -16.24 -2.76
C ASP A 26 1.75 -15.47 -1.60
N LYS A 27 0.53 -15.87 -1.24
CA LYS A 27 -0.22 -15.28 -0.12
C LYS A 27 0.46 -15.47 1.23
N ALA A 28 1.35 -16.46 1.38
CA ALA A 28 2.07 -16.68 2.63
C ALA A 28 2.82 -15.42 3.09
N TYR A 29 3.40 -14.66 2.15
CA TYR A 29 4.08 -13.39 2.46
C TYR A 29 3.18 -12.39 3.18
N CYS A 30 1.89 -12.34 2.84
CA CYS A 30 0.91 -11.43 3.45
C CYS A 30 0.65 -11.72 4.93
N SER A 31 1.05 -12.88 5.44
CA SER A 31 0.75 -13.34 6.80
C SER A 31 1.97 -13.57 7.68
N GLU A 32 3.17 -13.65 7.10
CA GLU A 32 4.43 -13.89 7.82
C GLU A 32 4.69 -12.87 8.94
N TRP A 33 4.30 -11.61 8.74
CA TRP A 33 4.44 -10.56 9.74
C TRP A 33 3.73 -10.90 11.07
N ALA A 34 2.66 -11.68 11.06
CA ALA A 34 1.87 -12.01 12.25
C ALA A 34 2.49 -13.11 13.13
N LYS A 35 3.53 -13.79 12.63
CA LYS A 35 4.19 -14.91 13.33
C LYS A 35 4.70 -14.48 14.71
N ASP A 36 4.49 -15.29 15.73
CA ASP A 36 4.95 -15.04 17.12
C ASP A 36 4.37 -13.76 17.78
N LEU A 37 3.30 -13.15 17.22
CA LEU A 37 2.59 -12.02 17.83
C LEU A 37 1.32 -12.41 18.60
N ASN A 38 0.98 -13.71 18.62
CA ASN A 38 -0.21 -14.26 19.29
C ASN A 38 -1.52 -13.57 18.90
N ILE A 39 -1.64 -13.16 17.63
CA ILE A 39 -2.86 -12.54 17.10
C ILE A 39 -3.87 -13.65 16.79
N PRO A 40 -5.11 -13.59 17.29
CA PRO A 40 -6.12 -14.60 16.97
C PRO A 40 -6.52 -14.54 15.50
N ARG A 41 -6.86 -15.70 14.91
CA ARG A 41 -7.48 -15.75 13.58
C ARG A 41 -8.93 -15.29 13.67
N GLY A 42 -9.28 -14.24 12.93
CA GLY A 42 -10.62 -13.66 12.93
C GLY A 42 -10.95 -12.88 14.23
N GLY A 43 -12.24 -12.65 14.47
CA GLY A 43 -12.73 -11.85 15.59
C GLY A 43 -13.55 -10.66 15.14
N SER A 44 -14.28 -10.03 16.08
CA SER A 44 -15.15 -8.89 15.77
C SER A 44 -14.39 -7.64 15.36
N THR A 45 -13.18 -7.43 15.90
CA THR A 45 -12.23 -6.39 15.46
C THR A 45 -11.04 -7.06 14.81
N ILE A 46 -10.70 -6.67 13.58
CA ILE A 46 -9.51 -7.16 12.88
C ILE A 46 -8.58 -6.03 12.47
N ILE A 47 -7.28 -6.31 12.41
CA ILE A 47 -6.35 -5.54 11.58
C ILE A 47 -6.51 -6.01 10.14
N TYR A 48 -6.62 -5.05 9.21
CA TYR A 48 -6.83 -5.31 7.79
C TYR A 48 -5.75 -4.64 6.97
N THR A 49 -4.85 -5.47 6.44
CA THR A 49 -3.60 -5.03 5.82
C THR A 49 -3.72 -4.87 4.31
N SER A 50 -4.67 -5.58 3.71
CA SER A 50 -4.83 -5.70 2.26
C SER A 50 -3.53 -6.16 1.56
N CYS A 51 -2.59 -6.76 2.30
CA CYS A 51 -1.24 -7.14 1.85
C CYS A 51 -0.44 -6.01 1.14
N LEU A 52 -0.80 -4.74 1.31
CA LEU A 52 -0.21 -3.66 0.49
C LEU A 52 1.27 -3.42 0.80
N TYR A 53 1.69 -3.54 2.06
CA TYR A 53 3.10 -3.43 2.45
C TYR A 53 3.95 -4.51 1.78
N GLN A 54 3.48 -5.75 1.72
CA GLN A 54 4.19 -6.87 1.09
C GLN A 54 4.11 -6.86 -0.43
N MET A 55 3.04 -6.30 -1.02
CA MET A 55 2.94 -6.10 -2.46
C MET A 55 3.83 -4.97 -2.97
N ALA A 56 4.11 -3.94 -2.17
CA ALA A 56 4.89 -2.78 -2.60
C ALA A 56 6.29 -3.17 -3.17
N PRO A 57 7.08 -4.05 -2.50
CA PRO A 57 8.30 -4.61 -3.06
C PRO A 57 8.10 -5.39 -4.35
N MET A 58 7.02 -6.17 -4.47
CA MET A 58 6.73 -6.93 -5.69
C MET A 58 6.46 -6.03 -6.90
N ILE A 59 5.75 -4.92 -6.66
CA ILE A 59 5.50 -3.92 -7.69
C ILE A 59 6.85 -3.39 -8.21
N ASN A 60 7.85 -3.18 -7.35
CA ASN A 60 9.18 -2.72 -7.79
C ASN A 60 9.83 -3.64 -8.83
N GLU A 61 9.69 -4.94 -8.67
CA GLU A 61 10.29 -5.92 -9.58
C GLU A 61 9.50 -6.09 -10.89
N LEU A 62 8.18 -5.82 -10.86
CA LEU A 62 7.31 -5.95 -12.02
C LEU A 62 7.41 -4.76 -12.99
N VAL A 63 7.82 -3.59 -12.51
CA VAL A 63 7.78 -2.36 -13.31
C VAL A 63 8.77 -2.35 -14.49
N PRO A 64 10.04 -2.81 -14.34
CA PRO A 64 10.94 -2.94 -15.48
C PRO A 64 10.39 -3.88 -16.57
N TRP A 65 9.57 -4.87 -16.20
CA TRP A 65 8.89 -5.74 -17.15
C TRP A 65 7.76 -5.02 -17.88
N ILE A 66 6.95 -4.24 -17.17
CA ILE A 66 5.90 -3.41 -17.77
C ILE A 66 6.51 -2.44 -18.79
N GLU A 67 7.63 -1.80 -18.46
CA GLU A 67 8.36 -0.91 -19.39
C GLU A 67 8.79 -1.64 -20.67
N LYS A 68 9.38 -2.83 -20.55
CA LYS A 68 9.81 -3.66 -21.69
C LYS A 68 8.65 -4.13 -22.57
N ILE A 69 7.51 -4.50 -21.96
CA ILE A 69 6.32 -4.96 -22.68
C ILE A 69 5.67 -3.79 -23.43
N LYS A 70 5.59 -2.60 -22.81
CA LYS A 70 5.05 -1.40 -23.45
C LYS A 70 5.95 -0.90 -24.59
N GLY A 71 7.27 -1.08 -24.48
CA GLY A 71 8.25 -0.65 -25.47
C GLY A 71 8.53 -1.59 -26.65
N SER A 72 7.94 -2.80 -26.70
CA SER A 72 8.25 -3.81 -27.74
C SER A 72 7.05 -4.15 -28.64
N SER A 73 7.33 -4.60 -29.87
CA SER A 73 6.33 -5.17 -30.81
C SER A 73 5.62 -6.43 -30.27
N LEU A 74 6.07 -6.92 -29.11
CA LEU A 74 5.46 -8.00 -28.35
C LEU A 74 4.05 -7.65 -27.84
N SER A 75 3.70 -6.37 -27.73
CA SER A 75 2.33 -5.93 -27.40
C SER A 75 1.28 -6.40 -28.43
N ALA A 76 1.65 -6.47 -29.71
CA ALA A 76 0.80 -7.02 -30.76
C ALA A 76 0.67 -8.55 -30.64
N PHE A 77 1.75 -9.23 -30.27
CA PHE A 77 1.78 -10.68 -30.07
C PHE A 77 1.02 -11.11 -28.79
N ALA A 78 1.21 -10.38 -27.69
CA ALA A 78 0.46 -10.54 -26.44
C ALA A 78 -1.03 -10.23 -26.63
N GLY A 79 -1.38 -9.23 -27.44
CA GLY A 79 -2.76 -8.94 -27.86
C GLY A 79 -3.39 -10.07 -28.69
N THR A 80 -2.59 -10.81 -29.44
CA THR A 80 -3.03 -11.96 -30.25
C THR A 80 -3.20 -13.22 -29.38
N LEU A 81 -2.27 -13.46 -28.45
CA LEU A 81 -2.32 -14.57 -27.49
C LEU A 81 -3.42 -14.41 -26.43
N SER A 82 -3.69 -13.19 -25.98
CA SER A 82 -4.81 -12.90 -25.07
C SER A 82 -6.16 -13.11 -25.75
N ARG A 83 -6.32 -12.72 -27.03
CA ARG A 83 -7.51 -13.06 -27.84
C ARG A 83 -7.68 -14.56 -28.05
N ALA A 84 -6.60 -15.34 -28.02
CA ALA A 84 -6.62 -16.80 -28.13
C ALA A 84 -6.83 -17.53 -26.78
N GLY A 85 -7.06 -16.80 -25.67
CA GLY A 85 -7.26 -17.39 -24.34
C GLY A 85 -5.98 -17.89 -23.65
N LEU A 86 -4.80 -17.68 -24.25
CA LEU A 86 -3.50 -18.17 -23.77
C LEU A 86 -2.73 -17.12 -22.95
N GLY A 87 -3.21 -15.87 -22.87
CA GLY A 87 -2.60 -14.81 -22.07
C GLY A 87 -2.56 -15.10 -20.56
N GLY A 88 -3.50 -15.90 -20.07
CA GLY A 88 -3.52 -16.39 -18.68
C GLY A 88 -2.40 -17.39 -18.36
N ILE A 89 -1.81 -18.04 -19.38
CA ILE A 89 -0.74 -19.02 -19.16
C ILE A 89 0.61 -18.31 -19.02
N LEU A 90 0.91 -17.33 -19.89
CA LEU A 90 2.17 -16.57 -19.83
C LEU A 90 2.29 -15.70 -18.56
N SER A 91 1.19 -15.12 -18.08
CA SER A 91 1.15 -14.37 -16.82
C SER A 91 1.40 -15.24 -15.60
N ARG A 92 0.89 -16.49 -15.60
CA ARG A 92 1.19 -17.50 -14.55
C ARG A 92 2.66 -17.91 -14.54
N PHE A 93 3.30 -18.01 -15.70
CA PHE A 93 4.74 -18.29 -15.80
C PHE A 93 5.63 -17.11 -15.40
N ALA A 94 5.23 -15.87 -15.72
CA ALA A 94 5.98 -14.68 -15.35
C ALA A 94 5.93 -14.38 -13.83
N GLY A 95 4.76 -14.58 -13.20
CA GLY A 95 4.59 -14.43 -11.75
C GLY A 95 5.41 -15.41 -10.91
N PHE A 96 5.85 -16.53 -11.49
CA PHE A 96 6.72 -17.50 -10.81
C PHE A 96 8.21 -17.14 -10.89
N MET A 97 8.60 -16.29 -11.84
CA MET A 97 10.01 -15.89 -12.05
C MET A 97 10.40 -14.60 -11.31
N VAL A 98 9.43 -13.82 -10.84
CA VAL A 98 9.70 -12.61 -10.05
C VAL A 98 9.64 -12.99 -8.57
N LYS A 99 10.79 -13.30 -7.98
CA LYS A 99 10.91 -13.47 -6.53
C LYS A 99 11.42 -12.15 -5.93
N PRO A 100 10.71 -11.57 -4.96
CA PRO A 100 11.15 -10.34 -4.33
C PRO A 100 12.45 -10.60 -3.57
N ASN A 101 13.28 -9.56 -3.44
CA ASN A 101 14.41 -9.62 -2.53
C ASN A 101 13.86 -9.87 -1.11
N LYS A 102 14.40 -10.91 -0.45
CA LYS A 102 14.02 -11.27 0.91
C LYS A 102 14.14 -10.09 1.88
N ALA A 103 15.15 -9.23 1.69
CA ALA A 103 15.35 -8.06 2.53
C ALA A 103 14.16 -7.08 2.48
N ASP A 104 13.54 -6.89 1.31
CA ASP A 104 12.39 -5.98 1.16
C ASP A 104 11.12 -6.57 1.77
N ILE A 105 10.93 -7.89 1.67
CA ILE A 105 9.83 -8.59 2.35
C ILE A 105 10.02 -8.55 3.87
N ASP A 106 11.23 -8.80 4.36
CA ASP A 106 11.55 -8.72 5.79
C ASP A 106 11.33 -7.31 6.33
N ARG A 107 11.69 -6.27 5.56
CA ARG A 107 11.41 -4.87 5.88
C ARG A 107 9.90 -4.58 5.94
N ALA A 108 9.14 -4.99 4.93
CA ALA A 108 7.69 -4.83 4.89
C ALA A 108 7.02 -5.52 6.09
N ASN A 109 7.42 -6.76 6.39
CA ASN A 109 6.95 -7.49 7.56
C ASN A 109 7.33 -6.79 8.87
N GLY A 110 8.54 -6.23 8.96
CA GLY A 110 8.98 -5.42 10.10
C GLY A 110 8.10 -4.20 10.36
N ILE A 111 7.67 -3.50 9.30
CA ILE A 111 6.77 -2.34 9.40
C ILE A 111 5.41 -2.77 9.96
N VAL A 112 4.77 -3.78 9.38
CA VAL A 112 3.45 -4.25 9.83
C VAL A 112 3.52 -4.80 11.27
N ARG A 113 4.63 -5.47 11.62
CA ARG A 113 4.90 -5.90 13.01
C ARG A 113 4.99 -4.74 13.98
N ASN A 114 5.65 -3.65 13.60
CA ASN A 114 5.75 -2.46 14.46
C ASN A 114 4.38 -1.82 14.67
N ILE A 115 3.53 -1.76 13.63
CA ILE A 115 2.13 -1.31 13.74
C ILE A 115 1.34 -2.19 14.71
N ALA A 116 1.41 -3.52 14.54
CA ALA A 116 0.71 -4.46 15.41
C ALA A 116 1.16 -4.34 16.88
N ARG A 117 2.46 -4.19 17.12
CA ARG A 117 3.01 -3.96 18.46
C ARG A 117 2.56 -2.64 19.06
N ALA A 118 2.49 -1.57 18.26
CA ALA A 118 1.98 -0.28 18.70
C ALA A 118 0.50 -0.36 19.13
N LEU A 119 -0.33 -1.08 18.36
CA LEU A 119 -1.73 -1.33 18.71
C LEU A 119 -1.85 -2.17 20.00
N GLN A 120 -1.05 -3.23 20.15
CA GLN A 120 -1.04 -4.05 21.37
C GLN A 120 -0.60 -3.23 22.60
N LYS A 121 0.42 -2.37 22.45
CA LYS A 121 0.89 -1.44 23.49
C LYS A 121 -0.15 -0.36 23.83
N ALA A 122 -0.96 0.05 22.86
CA ALA A 122 -2.12 0.90 23.08
C ALA A 122 -3.30 0.17 23.78
N GLY A 123 -3.15 -1.11 24.13
CA GLY A 123 -4.20 -1.92 24.75
C GLY A 123 -5.31 -2.34 23.79
N ILE A 124 -5.10 -2.22 22.48
CA ILE A 124 -6.10 -2.57 21.47
C ILE A 124 -6.03 -4.08 21.19
N SER A 125 -7.15 -4.75 21.42
CA SER A 125 -7.33 -6.16 21.04
C SER A 125 -7.90 -6.27 19.63
N PHE A 126 -7.25 -7.07 18.80
CA PHE A 126 -7.64 -7.32 17.41
C PHE A 126 -7.20 -8.72 16.99
N GLY A 127 -7.91 -9.28 16.01
CA GLY A 127 -7.45 -10.45 15.28
C GLY A 127 -6.98 -10.12 13.86
N PHE A 128 -6.67 -11.15 13.09
CA PHE A 128 -6.23 -11.04 11.70
C PHE A 128 -6.82 -12.18 10.88
N LEU A 129 -7.13 -11.95 9.61
CA LEU A 129 -7.69 -12.99 8.74
C LEU A 129 -6.61 -13.88 8.09
N TYR A 130 -5.33 -13.55 8.25
CA TYR A 130 -4.22 -14.31 7.66
C TYR A 130 -4.44 -14.52 6.15
N GLU A 131 -4.27 -15.74 5.64
CA GLU A 131 -4.36 -16.05 4.20
C GLU A 131 -5.78 -15.89 3.64
N ASP A 132 -6.78 -15.84 4.52
CA ASP A 132 -8.17 -15.58 4.16
C ASP A 132 -8.44 -14.08 3.90
N GLU A 133 -7.53 -13.19 4.30
CA GLU A 133 -7.69 -11.75 4.07
C GLU A 133 -7.75 -11.44 2.57
N PRO A 134 -8.84 -10.84 2.07
CA PRO A 134 -8.92 -10.40 0.69
C PRO A 134 -8.19 -9.07 0.52
N TYR A 135 -7.64 -8.83 -0.68
CA TYR A 135 -7.24 -7.49 -1.10
C TYR A 135 -8.44 -6.52 -1.04
N SER A 136 -8.21 -5.22 -0.81
CA SER A 136 -9.27 -4.21 -0.70
C SER A 136 -9.88 -3.81 -2.04
N GLY A 137 -9.18 -4.05 -3.14
CA GLY A 137 -9.56 -3.57 -4.48
C GLY A 137 -9.05 -2.16 -4.80
N ALA A 138 -8.24 -1.53 -3.94
CA ALA A 138 -7.80 -0.14 -4.12
C ALA A 138 -7.21 0.18 -5.49
N LEU A 139 -6.31 -0.66 -6.00
CA LEU A 139 -5.68 -0.48 -7.31
C LEU A 139 -6.67 -0.61 -8.47
N LEU A 140 -7.74 -1.41 -8.34
CA LEU A 140 -8.78 -1.47 -9.38
C LEU A 140 -9.51 -0.13 -9.50
N HIS A 141 -9.89 0.45 -8.36
CA HIS A 141 -10.52 1.77 -8.32
C HIS A 141 -9.57 2.86 -8.83
N GLU A 142 -8.31 2.85 -8.39
CA GLU A 142 -7.34 3.90 -8.73
C GLU A 142 -6.94 3.95 -10.21
N ILE A 143 -7.07 2.82 -10.93
CA ILE A 143 -6.89 2.79 -12.40
C ILE A 143 -8.21 3.02 -13.16
N GLY A 144 -9.32 3.27 -12.46
CA GLY A 144 -10.63 3.52 -13.04
C GLY A 144 -11.38 2.26 -13.51
N ALA A 145 -11.03 1.08 -13.00
CA ALA A 145 -11.69 -0.19 -13.31
C ALA A 145 -12.91 -0.42 -12.40
N GLU A 146 -13.86 0.53 -12.39
CA GLU A 146 -14.98 0.57 -11.44
C GLU A 146 -15.84 -0.70 -11.45
N ASP A 147 -16.23 -1.21 -12.63
CA ASP A 147 -17.04 -2.44 -12.72
C ASP A 147 -16.32 -3.65 -12.09
N ALA A 148 -15.01 -3.76 -12.33
CA ALA A 148 -14.19 -4.83 -11.77
C ALA A 148 -14.01 -4.67 -10.26
N PHE A 149 -13.86 -3.42 -9.79
CA PHE A 149 -13.80 -3.10 -8.37
C PHE A 149 -15.11 -3.49 -7.67
N MET A 150 -16.25 -3.06 -8.19
CA MET A 150 -17.56 -3.33 -7.60
C MET A 150 -17.84 -4.83 -7.51
N ASP A 151 -17.65 -5.56 -8.61
CA ASP A 151 -17.85 -7.00 -8.65
C ASP A 151 -16.94 -7.73 -7.65
N TYR A 152 -15.63 -7.43 -7.66
CA TYR A 152 -14.67 -8.03 -6.75
C TYR A 152 -14.99 -7.72 -5.28
N PHE A 153 -15.30 -6.46 -4.97
CA PHE A 153 -15.54 -6.00 -3.61
C PHE A 153 -16.80 -6.66 -3.02
N GLU A 154 -17.90 -6.70 -3.77
CA GLU A 154 -19.13 -7.34 -3.33
C GLU A 154 -18.96 -8.85 -3.16
N ASN A 155 -18.38 -9.50 -4.17
CA ASN A 155 -18.33 -10.96 -4.23
C ASN A 155 -17.20 -11.58 -3.42
N THR A 156 -16.18 -10.81 -3.06
CA THR A 156 -15.03 -11.31 -2.29
C THR A 156 -14.89 -10.59 -0.96
N VAL A 157 -14.65 -9.28 -0.97
CA VAL A 157 -14.33 -8.52 0.25
C VAL A 157 -15.49 -8.57 1.25
N LEU A 158 -16.69 -8.17 0.82
CA LEU A 158 -17.87 -8.17 1.69
C LEU A 158 -18.29 -9.57 2.12
N LYS A 159 -18.22 -10.57 1.23
CA LYS A 159 -18.54 -11.96 1.60
C LYS A 159 -17.58 -12.49 2.66
N THR A 160 -16.28 -12.23 2.53
CA THR A 160 -15.29 -12.66 3.52
C THR A 160 -15.50 -11.93 4.86
N LEU A 161 -15.61 -10.60 4.87
CA LEU A 161 -15.81 -9.87 6.13
C LEU A 161 -17.11 -10.28 6.84
N ARG A 162 -18.19 -10.59 6.09
CA ARG A 162 -19.42 -11.16 6.66
C ARG A 162 -19.22 -12.58 7.20
N LYS A 163 -18.51 -13.44 6.48
CA LYS A 163 -18.20 -14.83 6.90
C LYS A 163 -17.47 -14.87 8.25
N TYR A 164 -16.56 -13.94 8.49
CA TYR A 164 -15.82 -13.82 9.76
C TYR A 164 -16.54 -12.94 10.80
N GLU A 165 -17.78 -12.52 10.52
CA GLU A 165 -18.61 -11.70 11.41
C GLU A 165 -17.93 -10.40 11.89
N VAL A 166 -17.08 -9.82 11.05
CA VAL A 166 -16.30 -8.62 11.37
C VAL A 166 -17.24 -7.44 11.64
N LYS A 167 -17.00 -6.75 12.76
CA LYS A 167 -17.74 -5.55 13.20
C LYS A 167 -16.88 -4.28 13.15
N ARG A 168 -15.56 -4.41 13.23
CA ARG A 168 -14.61 -3.30 13.14
C ARG A 168 -13.36 -3.71 12.38
N VAL A 169 -12.88 -2.84 11.51
CA VAL A 169 -11.68 -3.00 10.71
C VAL A 169 -10.68 -1.89 11.07
N ILE A 170 -9.46 -2.28 11.44
CA ILE A 170 -8.32 -1.39 11.66
C ILE A 170 -7.45 -1.41 10.40
N THR A 171 -7.49 -0.34 9.61
CA THR A 171 -6.67 -0.21 8.40
C THR A 171 -5.29 0.37 8.71
N ILE A 172 -4.28 -0.05 7.96
CA ILE A 172 -2.88 0.36 8.19
C ILE A 172 -2.27 1.22 7.08
N ASP A 173 -2.98 1.41 5.97
CA ASP A 173 -2.48 2.15 4.81
C ASP A 173 -3.58 3.07 4.24
N PRO A 174 -3.18 4.17 3.55
CA PRO A 174 -4.14 5.16 3.09
C PRO A 174 -5.06 4.66 1.97
N HIS A 175 -4.60 3.73 1.13
CA HIS A 175 -5.34 3.28 -0.05
C HIS A 175 -6.51 2.37 0.38
N THR A 176 -6.22 1.40 1.24
CA THR A 176 -7.25 0.57 1.87
C THR A 176 -8.20 1.41 2.72
N HIS A 177 -7.68 2.36 3.51
CA HIS A 177 -8.54 3.23 4.31
C HIS A 177 -9.49 4.04 3.43
N ASN A 178 -8.99 4.67 2.37
CA ASN A 178 -9.82 5.44 1.43
C ASN A 178 -10.90 4.58 0.77
N VAL A 179 -10.55 3.36 0.34
CA VAL A 179 -11.54 2.43 -0.24
C VAL A 179 -12.69 2.19 0.74
N LEU A 180 -12.37 1.87 1.99
CA LEU A 180 -13.38 1.47 2.96
C LEU A 180 -14.21 2.64 3.51
N VAL A 181 -13.68 3.86 3.54
CA VAL A 181 -14.40 5.02 4.12
C VAL A 181 -15.05 5.95 3.09
N ASN A 182 -14.47 6.06 1.88
CA ASN A 182 -14.94 7.03 0.87
C ASN A 182 -15.46 6.37 -0.41
N VAL A 183 -14.86 5.26 -0.85
CA VAL A 183 -15.17 4.66 -2.17
C VAL A 183 -16.30 3.64 -2.07
N ALA A 184 -16.08 2.55 -1.35
CA ALA A 184 -17.04 1.46 -1.22
C ALA A 184 -18.40 1.90 -0.68
N PRO A 185 -18.51 2.85 0.28
CA PRO A 185 -19.79 3.36 0.74
C PRO A 185 -20.68 4.02 -0.33
N ASN A 186 -20.12 4.46 -1.46
CA ASN A 186 -20.91 4.99 -2.57
C ASN A 186 -21.68 3.89 -3.32
N TYR A 187 -21.26 2.64 -3.20
CA TYR A 187 -21.81 1.49 -3.91
C TYR A 187 -22.51 0.50 -2.98
N PHE A 188 -22.05 0.40 -1.73
CA PHE A 188 -22.45 -0.66 -0.80
C PHE A 188 -22.74 -0.12 0.59
N LYS A 189 -23.67 -0.77 1.29
CA LYS A 189 -23.86 -0.57 2.73
C LYS A 189 -22.85 -1.41 3.52
N LEU A 190 -21.89 -0.74 4.15
CA LEU A 190 -20.92 -1.39 5.04
C LEU A 190 -21.51 -1.52 6.45
N ASN A 191 -21.58 -2.74 6.97
CA ASN A 191 -22.14 -3.04 8.31
C ASN A 191 -21.04 -3.26 9.36
N PHE A 192 -19.90 -2.57 9.21
CA PHE A 192 -18.76 -2.61 10.13
C PHE A 192 -18.15 -1.21 10.23
N GLU A 193 -17.50 -0.92 11.35
CA GLU A 193 -16.77 0.30 11.59
C GLU A 193 -15.37 0.23 10.95
N VAL A 194 -14.88 1.36 10.44
CA VAL A 194 -13.54 1.47 9.87
C VAL A 194 -12.76 2.50 10.66
N VAL A 195 -11.63 2.10 11.24
CA VAL A 195 -10.71 2.97 11.99
C VAL A 195 -9.31 2.87 11.43
N ASN A 196 -8.54 3.95 11.50
CA ASN A 196 -7.15 3.93 11.07
C ASN A 196 -6.21 3.70 12.27
N TYR A 197 -5.15 2.91 12.09
CA TYR A 197 -4.20 2.65 13.17
C TYR A 197 -3.56 3.94 13.74
N LEU A 198 -3.32 4.96 12.89
CA LEU A 198 -2.75 6.25 13.33
C LEU A 198 -3.62 6.92 14.40
N ASP A 199 -4.96 6.84 14.27
CA ASP A 199 -5.87 7.41 15.25
C ASP A 199 -5.79 6.71 16.61
N LEU A 200 -5.51 5.40 16.57
CA LEU A 200 -5.45 4.55 17.76
C LEU A 200 -4.12 4.69 18.50
N ILE A 201 -3.04 5.03 17.78
CA ILE A 201 -1.68 5.13 18.36
C ILE A 201 -1.23 6.58 18.61
N LYS A 202 -1.95 7.61 18.15
CA LYS A 202 -1.50 9.01 18.30
C LYS A 202 -1.19 9.46 19.74
N GLY A 203 -1.80 8.80 20.74
CA GLY A 203 -1.64 9.13 22.16
C GLY A 203 -0.70 8.21 22.93
N ILE A 204 -0.11 7.19 22.31
CA ILE A 204 0.84 6.32 23.03
C ILE A 204 2.21 6.97 23.12
N LYS A 205 2.96 6.61 24.18
CA LYS A 205 4.37 6.98 24.29
C LYS A 205 5.19 6.22 23.27
N VAL A 206 5.97 6.97 22.51
CA VAL A 206 6.89 6.45 21.50
C VAL A 206 8.25 7.10 21.66
N ARG A 207 9.30 6.37 21.32
CA ARG A 207 10.67 6.90 21.25
C ARG A 207 11.19 6.85 19.82
N SER A 208 12.09 7.78 19.50
CA SER A 208 12.80 7.78 18.22
C SER A 208 13.81 6.64 18.13
N ARG A 209 13.92 6.03 16.94
CA ARG A 209 15.01 5.13 16.54
C ARG A 209 16.07 5.83 15.68
N ILE A 210 15.90 7.12 15.41
CA ILE A 210 16.78 7.92 14.57
C ILE A 210 17.29 9.16 15.32
N GLY A 211 18.49 9.62 14.97
CA GLY A 211 19.09 10.82 15.56
C GLY A 211 19.06 12.06 14.65
N ASN A 212 18.52 11.94 13.43
CA ASN A 212 18.57 13.00 12.42
C ASN A 212 17.20 13.66 12.23
N ASP A 213 17.21 14.95 11.87
CA ASP A 213 16.01 15.68 11.41
C ASP A 213 15.44 15.02 10.14
N VAL A 214 14.11 14.97 10.04
CA VAL A 214 13.40 14.33 8.92
C VAL A 214 12.61 15.35 8.11
N VAL A 215 12.23 14.99 6.89
CA VAL A 215 11.17 15.66 6.13
C VAL A 215 10.05 14.65 5.86
N ILE A 216 8.80 15.07 5.98
CA ILE A 216 7.66 14.18 5.74
C ILE A 216 7.29 14.26 4.26
N HIS A 217 7.11 13.10 3.64
CA HIS A 217 6.31 12.99 2.43
C HIS A 217 4.86 12.70 2.81
N ASP A 218 4.04 13.74 2.80
CA ASP A 218 2.61 13.66 3.04
C ASP A 218 1.93 12.82 1.95
N SER A 219 1.36 11.67 2.32
CA SER A 219 0.53 10.87 1.42
C SER A 219 -0.67 11.68 0.97
N CYS A 220 -0.93 11.72 -0.34
CA CYS A 220 -2.05 12.47 -0.91
C CYS A 220 -3.40 12.10 -0.26
N LEU A 221 -3.64 10.80 -0.04
CA LEU A 221 -4.85 10.29 0.59
C LEU A 221 -4.93 10.67 2.07
N TYR A 222 -3.90 10.37 2.86
CA TYR A 222 -3.91 10.68 4.29
C TYR A 222 -3.96 12.17 4.59
N ALA A 223 -3.23 12.98 3.83
CA ALA A 223 -3.13 14.42 4.06
C ALA A 223 -4.38 15.18 3.63
N ARG A 224 -4.88 14.94 2.41
CA ARG A 224 -5.94 15.76 1.80
C ARG A 224 -7.35 15.21 2.00
N TYR A 225 -7.50 13.89 2.06
CA TYR A 225 -8.82 13.26 1.98
C TYR A 225 -9.22 12.51 3.25
N LEU A 226 -8.27 12.15 4.12
CA LEU A 226 -8.51 11.32 5.31
C LEU A 226 -8.14 12.01 6.63
N ASN A 227 -7.82 13.32 6.58
CA ASN A 227 -7.56 14.17 7.75
C ASN A 227 -6.51 13.61 8.73
N LYS A 228 -5.45 12.98 8.21
CA LYS A 228 -4.34 12.44 9.02
C LYS A 228 -3.12 13.34 9.09
N TYR A 229 -3.13 14.47 8.37
CA TYR A 229 -1.99 15.39 8.23
C TYR A 229 -1.36 15.80 9.57
N ASP A 230 -2.18 16.19 10.55
CA ASP A 230 -1.69 16.60 11.87
C ASP A 230 -1.34 15.41 12.77
N ILE A 231 -1.89 14.22 12.48
CA ILE A 231 -1.75 13.04 13.33
C ILE A 231 -0.34 12.48 13.28
N TYR A 232 0.20 12.27 12.08
CA TYR A 232 1.58 11.76 11.98
C TYR A 232 2.63 12.79 12.38
N ARG A 233 2.34 14.10 12.31
CA ARG A 233 3.19 15.15 12.92
C ARG A 233 3.21 15.04 14.44
N SER A 234 2.02 14.97 15.05
CA SER A 234 1.91 14.79 16.50
C SER A 234 2.61 13.51 17.00
N ILE A 235 2.59 12.42 16.22
CA ILE A 235 3.33 11.20 16.55
C ILE A 235 4.86 11.43 16.53
N LEU A 236 5.37 12.18 15.54
CA LEU A 236 6.80 12.53 15.48
C LEU A 236 7.20 13.48 16.61
N ASP A 237 6.36 14.47 16.93
CA ASP A 237 6.55 15.38 18.07
C ASP A 237 6.64 14.60 19.39
N ASN A 238 5.72 13.66 19.61
CA ASN A 238 5.72 12.80 20.79
C ASN A 238 6.96 11.90 20.87
N ALA A 239 7.54 11.53 19.73
CA ALA A 239 8.80 10.78 19.64
C ALA A 239 10.05 11.65 19.82
N GLY A 240 9.89 12.98 19.93
CA GLY A 240 11.01 13.93 19.96
C GLY A 240 11.73 14.07 18.62
N ILE A 241 11.09 13.71 17.51
CA ILE A 241 11.67 13.76 16.16
C ILE A 241 11.35 15.11 15.53
N LYS A 242 12.38 15.90 15.26
CA LYS A 242 12.23 17.16 14.54
C LYS A 242 11.91 16.90 13.06
N HIS A 243 10.76 17.37 12.61
CA HIS A 243 10.35 17.33 11.20
C HIS A 243 10.46 18.73 10.57
N LEU A 244 11.24 18.82 9.49
CA LEU A 244 11.44 20.03 8.71
C LEU A 244 10.28 20.22 7.75
N GLU A 245 9.77 21.44 7.68
CA GLU A 245 8.58 21.81 6.93
C GLU A 245 8.88 22.93 5.93
N ASP A 246 8.21 22.92 4.79
CA ASP A 246 8.15 24.02 3.86
C ASP A 246 6.70 24.11 3.33
N PRO A 247 6.03 25.27 3.43
CA PRO A 247 4.61 25.40 3.05
C PRO A 247 4.30 25.00 1.60
N MET A 248 5.27 25.02 0.70
CA MET A 248 5.11 24.64 -0.71
C MET A 248 5.50 23.19 -0.99
N ILE A 249 6.29 22.54 -0.11
CA ILE A 249 6.75 21.17 -0.29
C ILE A 249 5.95 20.19 0.56
N THR A 250 5.73 20.50 1.84
CA THR A 250 5.11 19.61 2.84
C THR A 250 3.72 20.09 3.28
N GLY A 251 3.23 21.22 2.76
CA GLY A 251 1.90 21.72 3.09
C GLY A 251 0.78 20.77 2.67
N ARG A 252 -0.33 20.75 3.43
CA ARG A 252 -1.49 19.85 3.20
C ARG A 252 -2.02 19.90 1.76
N GLU A 253 -2.24 21.12 1.26
CA GLU A 253 -2.79 21.34 -0.09
C GLU A 253 -1.71 21.37 -1.17
N THR A 254 -0.46 21.68 -0.81
CA THR A 254 0.65 21.91 -1.75
C THR A 254 1.51 20.66 -1.98
N SER A 255 1.49 19.69 -1.06
CA SER A 255 2.27 18.45 -1.18
C SER A 255 1.87 17.66 -2.43
N THR A 256 2.87 17.33 -3.24
CA THR A 256 2.67 16.62 -4.51
C THR A 256 2.69 15.10 -4.33
N CYS A 257 1.96 14.40 -5.21
CA CYS A 257 1.87 12.94 -5.23
C CYS A 257 3.25 12.28 -5.46
N CYS A 258 3.44 11.06 -4.94
CA CYS A 258 4.63 10.26 -5.23
C CYS A 258 4.65 9.68 -6.64
N GLY A 259 3.50 9.55 -7.31
CA GLY A 259 3.36 8.92 -8.63
C GLY A 259 3.10 7.41 -8.63
N GLY A 260 3.15 6.73 -7.48
CA GLY A 260 3.15 5.26 -7.40
C GLY A 260 1.96 4.55 -8.06
N PRO A 261 0.69 4.92 -7.81
CA PRO A 261 -0.45 4.23 -8.44
C PRO A 261 -0.47 4.31 -9.97
N LEU A 262 0.13 5.37 -10.54
CA LEU A 262 0.21 5.59 -12.00
C LEU A 262 1.16 4.61 -12.68
N GLU A 263 2.03 3.95 -11.93
CA GLU A 263 3.14 3.18 -12.47
C GLU A 263 2.70 2.02 -13.36
N SER A 264 1.55 1.40 -13.07
CA SER A 264 0.99 0.33 -13.91
C SER A 264 0.49 0.83 -15.29
N LEU A 265 0.15 2.12 -15.39
CA LEU A 265 -0.36 2.77 -16.60
C LEU A 265 0.77 3.46 -17.38
N SER A 266 1.63 4.19 -16.66
CA SER A 266 2.73 4.97 -17.21
C SER A 266 3.94 4.98 -16.26
N PRO A 267 4.81 3.94 -16.34
CA PRO A 267 6.03 3.87 -15.54
C PRO A 267 6.94 5.10 -15.71
N GLU A 268 7.11 5.57 -16.95
CA GLU A 268 7.96 6.73 -17.26
C GLU A 268 7.47 8.00 -16.54
N LEU A 269 6.16 8.24 -16.56
CA LEU A 269 5.58 9.41 -15.90
C LEU A 269 5.63 9.26 -14.37
N SER A 270 5.35 8.07 -13.83
CA SER A 270 5.53 7.77 -12.40
C SER A 270 6.97 8.10 -11.95
N LYS A 271 7.97 7.63 -12.70
CA LYS A 271 9.39 7.88 -12.43
C LYS A 271 9.73 9.37 -12.45
N LYS A 272 9.25 10.13 -13.45
CA LYS A 272 9.46 11.59 -13.53
C LYS A 272 8.86 12.31 -12.31
N ILE A 273 7.64 11.95 -11.92
CA ILE A 273 6.97 12.52 -10.74
C ILE A 273 7.76 12.21 -9.47
N ALA A 274 8.18 10.96 -9.30
CA ALA A 274 8.96 10.52 -8.13
C ALA A 274 10.28 11.28 -8.01
N LYS A 275 11.03 11.44 -9.11
CA LYS A 275 12.30 12.19 -9.10
C LYS A 275 12.12 13.64 -8.68
N ILE A 276 11.16 14.35 -9.27
CA ILE A 276 10.85 15.75 -8.89
C ILE A 276 10.48 15.82 -7.41
N ARG A 277 9.67 14.85 -6.93
CA ARG A 277 9.24 14.83 -5.52
C ARG A 277 10.43 14.63 -4.58
N ILE A 278 11.34 13.72 -4.90
CA ILE A 278 12.54 13.43 -4.10
C ILE A 278 13.47 14.63 -4.10
N GLU A 279 13.72 15.26 -5.24
CA GLU A 279 14.53 16.48 -5.33
C GLU A 279 13.99 17.60 -4.44
N ASN A 280 12.67 17.80 -4.40
CA ASN A 280 12.05 18.79 -3.53
C ASN A 280 12.23 18.45 -2.04
N LEU A 281 11.93 17.21 -1.64
CA LEU A 281 12.07 16.75 -0.26
C LEU A 281 13.54 16.80 0.22
N ALA A 282 14.47 16.38 -0.65
CA ALA A 282 15.89 16.30 -0.34
C ALA A 282 16.60 17.67 -0.19
N ARG A 283 15.90 18.77 -0.50
CA ARG A 283 16.32 20.15 -0.16
C ARG A 283 16.14 20.45 1.33
N LEU A 284 15.22 19.75 2.00
CA LEU A 284 14.93 19.93 3.43
C LEU A 284 15.72 18.94 4.28
N SER A 285 15.58 17.63 4.00
CA SER A 285 16.34 16.59 4.72
C SER A 285 16.74 15.44 3.80
N LYS A 286 17.87 14.81 4.13
CA LYS A 286 18.31 13.53 3.52
C LYS A 286 17.57 12.32 4.07
N THR A 287 16.72 12.50 5.08
CA THR A 287 15.85 11.44 5.63
C THR A 287 14.40 11.82 5.37
N VAL A 288 13.74 11.08 4.48
CA VAL A 288 12.33 11.26 4.11
C VAL A 288 11.50 10.22 4.82
N VAL A 289 10.47 10.65 5.53
CA VAL A 289 9.50 9.78 6.21
C VAL A 289 8.21 9.72 5.41
N THR A 290 7.73 8.51 5.18
CA THR A 290 6.47 8.21 4.49
C THR A 290 5.50 7.53 5.46
N VAL A 291 4.22 7.58 5.13
CA VAL A 291 3.14 6.93 5.89
C VAL A 291 2.30 6.02 4.98
N CYS A 292 2.87 5.60 3.86
CA CYS A 292 2.17 4.86 2.80
C CYS A 292 3.12 3.86 2.14
N PRO A 293 2.75 2.57 2.04
CA PRO A 293 3.58 1.55 1.40
C PRO A 293 3.87 1.84 -0.07
N ILE A 294 2.91 2.40 -0.82
CA ILE A 294 3.10 2.75 -2.23
C ILE A 294 4.07 3.92 -2.37
N CYS A 295 3.99 4.92 -1.49
CA CYS A 295 4.97 6.02 -1.47
C CYS A 295 6.36 5.52 -1.09
N LEU A 296 6.47 4.65 -0.08
CA LEU A 296 7.72 4.03 0.36
C LEU A 296 8.41 3.31 -0.80
N ALA A 297 7.67 2.47 -1.52
CA ALA A 297 8.19 1.72 -2.66
C ALA A 297 8.59 2.64 -3.82
N ASN A 298 7.70 3.52 -4.26
CA ASN A 298 7.95 4.33 -5.46
C ASN A 298 9.06 5.37 -5.23
N LEU A 299 9.04 6.08 -4.10
CA LEU A 299 10.10 7.04 -3.78
C LEU A 299 11.41 6.32 -3.47
N GLY A 300 11.38 5.21 -2.73
CA GLY A 300 12.57 4.43 -2.41
C GLY A 300 13.33 3.97 -3.65
N ARG A 301 12.61 3.45 -4.65
CA ARG A 301 13.21 2.99 -5.91
C ARG A 301 13.82 4.12 -6.74
N ASN A 302 13.21 5.29 -6.70
CA ASN A 302 13.62 6.45 -7.50
C ASN A 302 14.54 7.43 -6.76
N ALA A 303 14.93 7.12 -5.51
CA ALA A 303 15.74 8.02 -4.70
C ALA A 303 17.17 8.17 -5.21
N GLU A 304 17.74 7.14 -5.85
CA GLU A 304 19.07 7.18 -6.49
C GLU A 304 20.17 7.79 -5.57
N GLY A 305 20.07 7.55 -4.25
CA GLY A 305 21.00 8.08 -3.24
C GLY A 305 20.75 9.52 -2.78
N ALA A 306 19.77 10.23 -3.35
CA ALA A 306 19.48 11.62 -3.00
C ALA A 306 18.91 11.80 -1.59
N ALA A 307 18.19 10.79 -1.09
CA ALA A 307 17.65 10.70 0.26
C ALA A 307 17.37 9.25 0.67
N GLN A 308 17.40 8.97 1.97
CA GLN A 308 16.91 7.73 2.57
C GLN A 308 15.40 7.82 2.75
N ILE A 309 14.65 6.84 2.26
CA ILE A 309 13.19 6.78 2.39
C ILE A 309 12.81 5.75 3.45
N LEU A 310 12.11 6.19 4.50
CA LEU A 310 11.67 5.39 5.64
C LEU A 310 10.15 5.47 5.80
N ASP A 311 9.53 4.43 6.35
CA ASP A 311 8.16 4.47 6.88
C ASP A 311 8.19 4.99 8.32
N ILE A 312 7.16 5.73 8.73
CA ILE A 312 7.04 6.25 10.10
C ILE A 312 7.21 5.14 11.16
N ASN A 313 6.69 3.94 10.89
CA ASN A 313 6.76 2.81 11.81
C ASN A 313 8.14 2.12 11.85
N GLU A 314 9.09 2.54 11.01
CA GLU A 314 10.50 2.13 11.14
C GLU A 314 11.23 2.99 12.17
N ILE A 315 10.82 4.26 12.31
CA ILE A 315 11.54 5.27 13.07
C ILE A 315 10.94 5.56 14.44
N ILE A 316 9.71 5.13 14.70
CA ILE A 316 9.07 5.19 16.02
C ILE A 316 9.04 3.80 16.67
N GLU A 317 9.22 3.77 17.99
CA GLU A 317 9.08 2.56 18.79
C GLU A 317 8.16 2.82 19.99
N PRO A 318 7.09 2.02 20.18
CA PRO A 318 6.27 2.07 21.38
C PRO A 318 7.08 1.77 22.65
N GLU A 319 6.90 2.58 23.71
CA GLU A 319 7.51 2.35 25.03
C GLU A 319 6.80 1.23 25.83
#